data_AF-A0A6A2Y0W7-F1
#
_entry.id   AF-A0A6A2Y0W7-F1
#
_cell.length_a   1.000
_cell.length_b   1.000
_cell.length_c   1.000
_cell.angle_alpha   90.00
_cell.angle_beta   90.00
_cell.angle_gamma   90.00
#
_symmetry.space_group_name_H-M   'P 1'
#
loop_
_entity.id
_entity.type
_entity.pdbx_description
1 polymer ?
#
loop_
_entity_poly.entity_id
_entity_poly.type
_entity_poly.pdbx_seq_one_letter_code
_entity_poly.pdbx_strand_id
1 'polypeptide(L)'
;MRSRFQSFILTNSDLIAARKLLSSETDTAFIKTWCDSTTYPDLCFSTFSSYAAEIQGSPKMLATKSLFVTLNTTRSASKTLYKLCKSKGLKPRVVAALQDCVEEISDSIV
;
A
#
# COMPACT_ATOMS: atom_id res chain seq x y z
N MET A 1 36.45 21.85 33.73
CA MET A 1 35.62 22.26 32.58
C MET A 1 36.36 21.93 31.29
N ARG A 2 36.03 20.82 30.63
CA ARG A 2 36.55 20.48 29.28
C ARG A 2 35.37 20.06 28.43
N SER A 3 34.85 21.01 27.65
CA SER A 3 33.86 20.77 26.61
C SER A 3 34.49 19.86 25.56
N ARG A 4 33.88 18.69 25.30
CA ARG A 4 34.21 17.87 24.14
C ARG A 4 33.36 18.33 22.96
N PHE A 5 33.88 19.28 22.19
CA PHE A 5 33.43 19.46 20.81
C PHE A 5 33.93 18.26 20.00
N GLN A 6 33.06 17.27 19.76
CA GLN A 6 33.31 16.26 18.74
C GLN A 6 33.00 16.87 17.37
N SER A 7 34.04 17.13 16.58
CA SER A 7 33.89 17.46 15.16
C SER A 7 33.53 16.18 14.40
N PHE A 8 32.27 16.05 13.97
CA PHE A 8 31.89 15.06 12.96
C PHE A 8 32.35 15.56 11.59
N ILE A 9 33.27 14.85 10.94
CA ILE A 9 33.61 15.09 9.54
C ILE A 9 32.45 14.53 8.70
N LEU A 10 31.61 15.41 8.14
CA LEU A 10 30.56 15.01 7.19
C LEU A 10 31.22 14.52 5.90
N THR A 11 31.07 13.24 5.59
CA THR A 11 31.53 12.67 4.32
C THR A 11 30.43 12.84 3.25
N ASN A 12 30.79 12.77 1.96
CA ASN A 12 29.80 12.80 0.87
C ASN A 12 28.73 11.70 1.03
N SER A 13 29.09 10.55 1.61
CA SER A 13 28.17 9.45 1.88
C SER A 13 27.11 9.81 2.93
N ASP A 14 27.48 10.54 3.97
CA ASP A 14 26.55 10.98 5.03
C ASP A 14 25.51 11.96 4.48
N LEU A 15 25.93 12.86 3.58
CA LEU A 15 25.03 13.81 2.92
C LEU A 15 24.02 13.10 2.00
N ILE A 16 24.44 12.06 1.27
CA ILE A 16 23.55 11.26 0.41
C ILE A 16 22.52 10.52 1.27
N ALA A 17 22.94 9.93 2.38
CA ALA A 17 22.03 9.25 3.31
C ALA A 17 21.01 10.22 3.91
N ALA A 18 21.44 11.40 4.35
CA ALA A 18 20.54 12.43 4.89
C ALA A 18 19.52 12.91 3.85
N ARG A 19 19.94 13.14 2.60
CA ARG A 19 19.01 13.51 1.50
C ARG A 19 17.99 12.42 1.21
N LYS A 20 18.40 11.14 1.27
CA LYS A 20 17.49 10.01 1.06
C LYS A 20 16.47 9.88 2.19
N LEU A 21 16.87 10.10 3.43
CA LEU A 21 15.96 10.13 4.58
C LEU A 21 14.94 11.26 4.45
N LEU A 22 15.40 12.48 4.15
CA LEU A 22 14.52 13.64 3.93
C LEU A 22 13.53 13.38 2.79
N SER A 23 13.98 12.83 1.66
CA SER A 23 13.10 12.47 0.53
C SER A 23 12.03 11.47 0.98
N SER A 24 12.43 10.42 1.72
CA SER A 24 11.51 9.40 2.23
C SER A 24 10.48 9.98 3.19
N GLU A 25 10.87 10.92 4.05
CA GLU A 25 9.96 11.64 4.96
C GLU A 25 8.98 12.50 4.18
N THR A 26 9.41 13.23 3.15
CA THR A 26 8.50 13.99 2.29
C THR A 26 7.53 13.10 1.51
N ASP A 27 8.00 11.96 0.98
CA ASP A 27 7.15 11.05 0.22
C ASP A 27 6.09 10.38 1.09
N THR A 28 6.45 10.01 2.32
CA THR A 28 5.50 9.45 3.30
C THR A 28 4.53 10.51 3.81
N ALA A 29 4.97 11.74 4.05
CA ALA A 29 4.09 12.86 4.42
C ALA A 29 3.09 13.21 3.29
N PHE A 30 3.54 13.15 2.03
CA PHE A 30 2.67 13.28 0.87
C PHE A 30 1.57 12.20 0.91
N ILE A 31 1.93 10.92 1.03
CA ILE A 31 0.96 9.82 1.11
C ILE A 31 -0.03 10.04 2.25
N LYS A 32 0.46 10.42 3.44
CA LYS A 32 -0.40 10.68 4.60
C LYS A 32 -1.46 11.75 4.28
N THR A 33 -1.06 12.85 3.65
CA THR A 33 -1.98 13.94 3.28
C THR A 33 -3.12 13.46 2.38
N TRP A 34 -2.83 12.59 1.40
CA TRP A 34 -3.87 12.00 0.56
C TRP A 34 -4.75 11.01 1.33
N CYS A 35 -4.13 10.15 2.15
CA CYS A 35 -4.85 9.14 2.92
C CYS A 35 -5.80 9.72 3.97
N ASP A 36 -5.46 10.87 4.57
CA ASP A 36 -6.30 11.57 5.55
C ASP A 36 -7.68 11.96 4.96
N SER A 37 -7.81 12.05 3.63
CA SER A 37 -9.08 12.33 2.93
C SER A 37 -9.91 11.08 2.56
N THR A 38 -9.38 9.89 2.79
CA THR A 38 -10.04 8.62 2.42
C THR A 38 -10.92 8.10 3.56
N THR A 39 -11.86 7.20 3.24
CA THR A 39 -12.71 6.54 4.25
C THR A 39 -11.93 5.67 5.24
N TYR A 40 -10.75 5.17 4.84
CA TYR A 40 -9.91 4.31 5.67
C TYR A 40 -8.45 4.82 5.71
N PRO A 41 -8.18 5.93 6.42
CA PRO A 41 -6.87 6.57 6.42
C PRO A 41 -5.71 5.65 6.82
N ASP A 42 -5.88 4.87 7.88
CA ASP A 42 -4.83 3.96 8.38
C ASP A 42 -4.54 2.82 7.38
N LEU A 43 -5.58 2.26 6.76
CA LEU A 43 -5.42 1.24 5.73
C LEU A 43 -4.72 1.83 4.49
N CYS A 44 -5.12 3.03 4.06
CA CYS A 44 -4.47 3.72 2.96
C CYS A 44 -2.98 3.94 3.24
N PHE A 45 -2.64 4.50 4.41
CA PHE A 45 -1.25 4.81 4.74
C PHE A 45 -0.39 3.55 4.87
N SER A 46 -0.88 2.53 5.58
CA SER A 46 -0.18 1.24 5.70
C SER A 46 0.02 0.55 4.35
N THR A 47 -0.95 0.67 3.43
CA THR A 47 -0.86 0.13 2.07
C THR A 47 0.19 0.83 1.22
N PHE A 48 0.28 2.17 1.27
CA PHE A 48 1.13 2.94 0.35
C PHE A 48 2.47 3.38 0.90
N SER A 49 2.67 3.37 2.23
CA SER A 49 3.93 3.81 2.85
C SER A 49 5.17 3.06 2.31
N SER A 50 5.03 1.76 2.03
CA SER A 50 6.11 0.96 1.40
C SER A 50 6.40 1.34 -0.06
N TYR A 51 5.46 2.00 -0.73
CA TYR A 51 5.58 2.47 -2.11
C TYR A 51 6.04 3.94 -2.20
N ALA A 52 6.35 4.60 -1.08
CA ALA A 52 6.70 6.02 -1.03
C ALA A 52 7.78 6.43 -2.05
N ALA A 53 8.87 5.65 -2.13
CA ALA A 53 9.97 5.91 -3.06
C ALA A 53 9.61 5.71 -4.55
N GLU A 54 8.56 4.95 -4.86
CA GLU A 54 8.02 4.81 -6.22
C GLU A 54 6.98 5.88 -6.54
N ILE A 55 6.26 6.37 -5.52
CA ILE A 55 5.24 7.42 -5.64
C ILE A 55 5.89 8.80 -5.81
N GLN A 56 7.00 9.07 -5.12
CA GLN A 56 7.81 10.30 -5.26
C GLN A 56 6.97 11.59 -5.23
N GLY A 57 6.04 11.68 -4.29
CA GLY A 57 5.16 12.85 -4.18
C GLY A 57 4.24 13.10 -5.40
N SER A 58 4.06 12.12 -6.29
CA SER A 58 3.29 12.29 -7.53
C SER A 58 1.86 11.75 -7.39
N PRO A 59 0.82 12.61 -7.56
CA PRO A 59 -0.58 12.16 -7.52
C PRO A 59 -0.90 11.09 -8.57
N LYS A 60 -0.31 11.22 -9.78
CA LYS A 60 -0.47 10.24 -10.86
C LYS A 60 0.12 8.89 -10.46
N MET A 61 1.29 8.87 -9.83
CA MET A 61 1.93 7.63 -9.38
C MET A 61 1.16 6.99 -8.23
N LEU A 62 0.66 7.80 -7.28
CA LEU A 62 -0.20 7.32 -6.21
C LEU A 62 -1.48 6.67 -6.75
N ALA A 63 -2.16 7.32 -7.71
CA ALA A 63 -3.34 6.76 -8.37
C ALA A 63 -3.01 5.45 -9.12
N THR A 64 -1.90 5.44 -9.86
CA THR A 64 -1.46 4.24 -10.60
C THR A 64 -1.16 3.07 -9.65
N LYS A 65 -0.47 3.34 -8.52
CA LYS A 65 -0.21 2.33 -7.50
C LYS A 65 -1.48 1.88 -6.80
N SER A 66 -2.43 2.79 -6.58
CA SER A 66 -3.73 2.45 -6.01
C SER A 66 -4.51 1.47 -6.88
N LEU A 67 -4.55 1.72 -8.19
CA LEU A 67 -5.17 0.81 -9.15
C LEU A 67 -4.45 -0.55 -9.17
N PHE A 68 -3.11 -0.55 -9.19
CA PHE A 68 -2.32 -1.78 -9.17
C PHE A 68 -2.59 -2.63 -7.92
N VAL A 69 -2.56 -2.02 -6.73
CA VAL A 69 -2.85 -2.73 -5.47
C VAL A 69 -4.30 -3.24 -5.48
N THR A 70 -5.26 -2.41 -5.89
CA THR A 70 -6.68 -2.79 -5.95
C THR A 70 -6.89 -3.99 -6.86
N LEU A 71 -6.39 -3.95 -8.10
CA LEU A 71 -6.52 -5.06 -9.05
C LEU A 71 -5.91 -6.36 -8.53
N ASN A 72 -4.72 -6.29 -7.91
CA ASN A 72 -4.07 -7.46 -7.33
C ASN A 72 -4.86 -8.03 -6.15
N THR A 73 -5.36 -7.16 -5.27
CA THR A 73 -6.19 -7.56 -4.12
C THR A 73 -7.50 -8.18 -4.58
N THR A 74 -8.21 -7.56 -5.53
CA THR A 74 -9.47 -8.08 -6.11
C THR A 74 -9.26 -9.44 -6.77
N ARG A 75 -8.17 -9.62 -7.53
CA ARG A 75 -7.82 -10.92 -8.12
C ARG A 75 -7.50 -11.99 -7.07
N SER A 76 -6.82 -11.61 -5.99
CA SER A 76 -6.52 -12.52 -4.87
C SER A 76 -7.80 -12.91 -4.13
N ALA A 77 -8.70 -11.95 -3.89
CA ALA A 77 -9.99 -12.15 -3.26
C ALA A 77 -10.89 -13.09 -4.07
N SER A 78 -11.05 -12.85 -5.39
CA SER A 78 -11.80 -13.73 -6.29
C SER A 78 -11.27 -15.17 -6.23
N LYS A 79 -9.95 -15.37 -6.31
CA LYS A 79 -9.33 -16.71 -6.15
C LYS A 79 -9.62 -17.34 -4.80
N THR A 80 -9.64 -16.55 -3.73
CA THR A 80 -9.88 -17.03 -2.36
C THR A 80 -11.34 -17.47 -2.21
N LEU A 81 -12.28 -16.66 -2.67
CA LEU A 81 -13.70 -16.99 -2.66
C LEU A 81 -13.99 -18.24 -3.51
N TYR A 82 -13.40 -18.34 -4.70
CA TYR A 82 -13.54 -19.52 -5.54
C TYR A 82 -13.02 -20.80 -4.86
N LYS A 83 -11.91 -20.73 -4.13
CA LYS A 83 -11.43 -21.86 -3.32
C LYS A 83 -12.40 -22.20 -2.19
N LEU A 84 -13.00 -21.19 -1.56
CA LEU A 84 -13.98 -21.38 -0.51
C LEU A 84 -15.24 -22.08 -1.05
N CYS A 85 -15.72 -21.74 -2.26
CA CYS A 85 -16.83 -22.45 -2.92
C CYS A 85 -16.58 -23.96 -3.03
N LYS A 86 -15.32 -24.38 -3.18
CA LYS A 86 -14.92 -25.78 -3.32
C LYS A 86 -14.65 -26.48 -1.99
N SER A 87 -14.74 -25.76 -0.87
CA SER A 87 -14.50 -26.35 0.45
C SER A 87 -15.61 -27.32 0.84
N LYS A 88 -15.25 -28.42 1.51
CA LYS A 88 -16.21 -29.41 1.99
C LYS A 88 -16.94 -28.87 3.22
N GLY A 89 -18.20 -29.28 3.39
CA GLY A 89 -19.00 -28.95 4.57
C GLY A 89 -19.83 -27.67 4.48
N LEU A 90 -19.82 -26.96 3.35
CA LEU A 90 -20.70 -25.83 3.11
C LEU A 90 -22.10 -26.29 2.67
N LYS A 91 -23.14 -25.59 3.15
CA LYS A 91 -24.51 -25.79 2.68
C LYS A 91 -24.62 -25.28 1.22
N PRO A 92 -25.45 -25.91 0.35
CA PRO A 92 -25.60 -25.49 -1.04
C PRO A 92 -25.93 -24.00 -1.22
N ARG A 93 -26.79 -23.44 -0.36
CA ARG A 93 -27.13 -22.00 -0.38
C ARG A 93 -25.91 -21.09 -0.14
N VAL A 94 -24.97 -21.51 0.69
CA VAL A 94 -23.75 -20.74 0.96
C VAL A 94 -22.80 -20.80 -0.24
N VAL A 95 -22.71 -21.96 -0.89
CA VAL A 95 -21.93 -22.11 -2.12
C VAL A 95 -22.48 -21.20 -3.23
N ALA A 96 -23.80 -21.17 -3.41
CA ALA A 96 -24.43 -20.28 -4.39
C ALA A 96 -24.11 -18.81 -4.11
N ALA A 97 -24.29 -18.34 -2.86
CA ALA A 97 -23.96 -16.96 -2.51
C ALA A 97 -22.48 -16.61 -2.73
N LEU A 98 -21.56 -17.56 -2.48
CA LEU A 98 -20.14 -17.34 -2.76
C LEU A 98 -19.85 -17.31 -4.27
N GLN A 99 -20.58 -18.07 -5.09
CA GLN A 99 -20.47 -18.01 -6.54
C GLN A 99 -20.92 -16.63 -7.07
N ASP A 100 -22.03 -16.11 -6.55
CA ASP A 100 -22.49 -14.75 -6.86
C ASP A 100 -21.41 -13.72 -6.51
N CYS A 101 -20.78 -13.82 -5.32
CA CYS A 101 -19.67 -12.93 -4.97
C CYS A 101 -18.45 -13.09 -5.89
N VAL A 102 -18.14 -14.29 -6.36
CA VAL A 102 -17.02 -14.52 -7.29
C VAL A 102 -17.30 -13.85 -8.63
N GLU A 103 -18.54 -13.90 -9.13
CA GLU A 103 -18.96 -13.22 -10.35
C GLU A 103 -18.77 -11.70 -10.23
N GLU A 104 -19.44 -11.08 -9.25
CA GLU A 104 -19.38 -9.63 -9.02
C GLU A 104 -17.95 -9.09 -8.85
N ILE A 105 -17.12 -9.80 -8.08
CA ILE A 105 -15.73 -9.38 -7.85
C ILE A 105 -14.87 -9.59 -9.09
N SER A 106 -15.14 -10.62 -9.90
CA SER A 106 -14.37 -10.88 -11.11
C SER A 106 -14.66 -9.86 -12.22
N ASP A 107 -15.89 -9.36 -12.28
CA ASP A 107 -16.29 -8.30 -13.21
C ASP A 107 -15.59 -6.97 -12.93
N SER A 108 -15.12 -6.77 -11.69
CA SER A 108 -14.34 -5.59 -11.28
C SER A 108 -12.86 -5.64 -11.71
N ILE A 109 -12.41 -6.70 -12.41
CA ILE A 109 -11.00 -6.91 -12.79
C ILE A 109 -10.76 -6.63 -14.30
N VAL A 110 -11.83 -6.36 -15.06
CA VAL A 110 -11.83 -6.25 -16.53
C VAL A 110 -11.32 -4.90 -17.02
#